data_AF-A0A366RD24-F1
#
_entry.id   AF-A0A366RD24-F1
#
_cell.length_a   1.000
_cell.length_b   1.000
_cell.length_c   1.000
_cell.angle_alpha   90.00
_cell.angle_beta   90.00
_cell.angle_gamma   90.00
#
_symmetry.space_group_name_H-M   'P 1'
#
loop_
_entity.id
_entity.type
_entity.pdbx_description
1 polymer ?
#
loop_
_entity_poly.entity_id
_entity_poly.type
_entity_poly.pdbx_seq_one_letter_code
_entity_poly.pdbx_strand_id
1 'polypeptide(L)'
;MSNQSEPEFLDDIAVYQLRDGNGDGAEMRFKFNNKQICVSIFPSNGSSTNDTQHMGPGERPLQDHLVDVIDRSMTKDHDKHESLVEEALIVILDVGRTLFGGPKSAAQDDGSLHPLLFPEILYLRLDAPGQTASLKRIDASEGYSDESAVDDDFDEELELRQDLPRFTPDEITITDLFCHGANSLSALVHAGGREMFCRACGVGLRNSRQSRGLPRMIDILNAFPDPHIIQVPQLLGYIHHKDTNQILGFVREWIPGHGLDDSDITPEKGQKWIMQIPETIERLH
;
A
#
# COMPACT_ATOMS: atom_id res chain seq x y z
N MET A 1 -7.19 -47.50 8.61
CA MET A 1 -6.23 -46.60 7.96
C MET A 1 -7.03 -45.43 7.43
N SER A 2 -7.15 -44.37 8.23
CA SER A 2 -7.92 -43.18 7.84
C SER A 2 -6.95 -42.20 7.18
N ASN A 3 -7.15 -41.97 5.88
CA ASN A 3 -6.51 -40.88 5.16
C ASN A 3 -6.97 -39.57 5.82
N GLN A 4 -6.08 -38.94 6.59
CA GLN A 4 -6.19 -37.52 6.90
C GLN A 4 -5.77 -36.78 5.64
N SER A 5 -6.74 -36.29 4.88
CA SER A 5 -6.51 -35.21 3.93
C SER A 5 -6.09 -33.98 4.73
N GLU A 6 -4.82 -33.59 4.61
CA GLU A 6 -4.36 -32.27 5.05
C GLU A 6 -5.26 -31.21 4.38
N PRO A 7 -5.65 -30.15 5.10
CA PRO A 7 -6.37 -29.06 4.46
C PRO A 7 -5.41 -28.41 3.45
N GLU A 8 -5.75 -28.48 2.15
CA GLU A 8 -5.15 -27.61 1.15
C GLU A 8 -5.42 -26.17 1.57
N PHE A 9 -4.44 -25.54 2.21
CA PHE A 9 -4.44 -24.10 2.40
C PHE A 9 -4.36 -23.48 1.00
N LEU A 10 -5.48 -22.96 0.51
CA LEU A 10 -5.50 -22.06 -0.63
C LEU A 10 -4.56 -20.89 -0.29
N ASP A 11 -3.60 -20.62 -1.17
CA ASP A 11 -2.70 -19.49 -0.99
C ASP A 11 -3.51 -18.18 -1.03
N ASP A 12 -3.33 -17.33 -0.02
CA ASP A 12 -3.87 -15.97 -0.03
C ASP A 12 -2.95 -15.08 -0.89
N ILE A 13 -3.40 -14.75 -2.10
CA ILE A 13 -2.61 -14.02 -3.10
C ILE A 13 -3.35 -12.75 -3.54
N ALA A 14 -2.66 -11.61 -3.49
CA ALA A 14 -3.19 -10.35 -3.99
C ALA A 14 -2.09 -9.50 -4.64
N VAL A 15 -2.25 -9.18 -5.92
CA VAL A 15 -1.38 -8.21 -6.63
C VAL A 15 -1.84 -6.80 -6.28
N TYR A 16 -0.91 -5.94 -5.88
CA TYR A 16 -1.24 -4.59 -5.43
C TYR A 16 -0.45 -3.49 -6.15
N GLN A 17 0.63 -3.85 -6.86
CA GLN A 17 1.39 -2.88 -7.65
C GLN A 17 2.06 -3.54 -8.85
N LEU A 18 1.98 -2.84 -9.98
CA LEU A 18 2.76 -3.09 -11.19
C LEU A 18 3.53 -1.82 -11.52
N ARG A 19 4.78 -1.97 -11.96
CA ARG A 19 5.56 -0.88 -12.56
C ARG A 19 6.03 -1.36 -13.92
N ASP A 20 5.76 -0.58 -14.95
CA ASP A 20 6.30 -0.78 -16.29
C ASP A 20 7.48 0.17 -16.54
N GLY A 21 8.28 -0.20 -17.53
CA GLY A 21 9.46 0.53 -17.97
C GLY A 21 9.45 0.89 -19.44
N ASN A 22 8.29 0.80 -20.12
CA ASN A 22 8.20 0.91 -21.58
C ASN A 22 9.24 0.04 -22.32
N GLY A 23 9.48 -1.17 -21.83
CA GLY A 23 10.44 -2.13 -22.40
C GLY A 23 11.81 -2.19 -21.72
N ASP A 24 12.13 -1.29 -20.79
CA ASP A 24 13.41 -1.33 -20.05
C ASP A 24 13.38 -2.30 -18.85
N GLY A 25 12.20 -2.83 -18.54
CA GLY A 25 11.95 -3.77 -17.47
C GLY A 25 10.55 -3.59 -16.90
N ALA A 26 10.25 -4.40 -15.89
CA ALA A 26 8.99 -4.34 -15.17
C ALA A 26 9.17 -4.85 -13.73
N GLU A 27 8.23 -4.50 -12.87
CA GLU A 27 8.15 -4.98 -11.50
C GLU A 27 6.71 -5.38 -11.16
N MET A 28 6.56 -6.54 -10.52
CA MET A 28 5.30 -6.97 -9.93
C MET A 28 5.45 -7.12 -8.42
N ARG A 29 4.53 -6.50 -7.66
CA ARG A 29 4.42 -6.68 -6.22
C ARG A 29 3.10 -7.30 -5.82
N PHE A 30 3.20 -8.33 -5.00
CA PHE A 30 2.04 -9.08 -4.53
C PHE A 30 2.26 -9.60 -3.11
N LYS A 31 1.15 -9.88 -2.45
CA LYS A 31 1.09 -10.57 -1.18
C LYS A 31 0.93 -12.06 -1.45
N PHE A 32 1.67 -12.91 -0.72
CA PHE A 32 1.52 -14.37 -0.73
C PHE A 32 1.57 -14.87 0.71
N ASN A 33 0.46 -15.38 1.25
CA ASN A 33 0.38 -15.91 2.62
C ASN A 33 0.95 -14.94 3.69
N ASN A 34 0.57 -13.67 3.62
CA ASN A 34 1.05 -12.56 4.48
C ASN A 34 2.51 -12.13 4.30
N LYS A 35 3.19 -12.60 3.25
CA LYS A 35 4.50 -12.10 2.86
C LYS A 35 4.39 -11.18 1.67
N GLN A 36 5.19 -10.12 1.65
CA GLN A 36 5.29 -9.25 0.49
C GLN A 36 6.42 -9.74 -0.40
N ILE A 37 6.12 -9.83 -1.69
CA ILE A 37 7.06 -10.29 -2.70
C ILE A 37 7.14 -9.22 -3.76
N CYS A 38 8.36 -8.87 -4.13
CA CYS A 38 8.68 -7.97 -5.23
C CYS A 38 9.49 -8.75 -6.26
N VAL A 39 8.96 -8.90 -7.47
CA VAL A 39 9.64 -9.56 -8.58
C VAL A 39 10.03 -8.53 -9.62
N SER A 40 11.33 -8.32 -9.78
CA SER A 40 11.92 -7.51 -10.83
C SER A 40 12.19 -8.35 -12.07
N ILE A 41 11.78 -7.84 -13.23
CA ILE A 41 11.91 -8.47 -14.53
C ILE A 41 12.72 -7.53 -15.41
N PHE A 42 13.93 -7.95 -15.77
CA PHE A 42 14.80 -7.20 -16.66
C PHE A 42 14.74 -7.79 -18.07
N PRO A 43 14.91 -6.97 -19.12
CA PRO A 43 15.02 -7.46 -20.49
C PRO A 43 16.13 -8.48 -20.62
N SER A 44 15.91 -9.49 -21.47
CA SER A 44 16.82 -10.62 -21.67
C SER A 44 18.23 -10.21 -22.10
N ASN A 45 18.35 -9.09 -22.81
CA ASN A 45 19.62 -8.51 -23.28
C ASN A 45 20.13 -7.34 -22.41
N GLY A 46 19.43 -7.02 -21.31
CA GLY A 46 19.76 -5.95 -20.38
C GLY A 46 19.56 -4.52 -20.89
N SER A 47 19.03 -4.33 -22.11
CA SER A 47 18.84 -3.03 -22.74
C SER A 47 17.37 -2.69 -22.89
N SER A 48 16.62 -3.49 -23.66
CA SER A 48 15.21 -3.22 -23.94
C SER A 48 14.54 -4.43 -24.58
N THR A 49 13.23 -4.62 -24.34
CA THR A 49 12.44 -5.64 -25.04
C THR A 49 12.22 -5.34 -26.52
N ASN A 50 12.48 -4.10 -26.97
CA ASN A 50 12.37 -3.69 -28.37
C ASN A 50 13.23 -4.54 -29.31
N ASP A 51 14.39 -5.00 -28.83
CA ASP A 51 15.31 -5.80 -29.62
C ASP A 51 14.75 -7.20 -29.95
N THR A 52 13.76 -7.70 -29.21
CA THR A 52 13.16 -9.02 -29.44
C THR A 52 11.72 -8.96 -29.96
N GLN A 53 11.17 -7.76 -30.23
CA GLN A 53 9.80 -7.60 -30.75
C GLN A 53 9.57 -8.24 -32.12
N HIS A 54 10.64 -8.42 -32.91
CA HIS A 54 10.56 -9.06 -34.23
C HIS A 54 10.44 -10.59 -34.15
N MET A 55 10.66 -11.18 -32.97
CA MET A 55 10.60 -12.63 -32.75
C MET A 55 9.14 -13.09 -32.59
N GLY A 56 8.85 -14.31 -33.05
CA GLY A 56 7.51 -14.90 -32.89
C GLY A 56 7.18 -15.25 -31.43
N PRO A 57 5.90 -15.46 -31.07
CA PRO A 57 5.45 -15.74 -29.70
C PRO A 57 6.08 -16.96 -29.01
N GLY A 58 6.71 -17.87 -29.75
CA GLY A 58 7.42 -19.04 -29.20
C GLY A 58 8.95 -18.93 -29.20
N GLU A 59 9.50 -17.88 -29.80
CA GLU A 59 10.95 -17.61 -29.88
C GLU A 59 11.36 -16.47 -28.95
N ARG A 60 10.40 -15.68 -28.49
CA ARG A 60 10.65 -14.53 -27.63
C ARG A 60 11.06 -14.97 -26.22
N PRO A 61 12.12 -14.37 -25.65
CA PRO A 61 12.49 -14.64 -24.26
C PRO A 61 11.34 -14.35 -23.29
N LEU A 62 11.17 -15.22 -22.30
CA LEU A 62 10.08 -15.11 -21.32
C LEU A 62 10.08 -13.77 -20.59
N GLN A 63 11.27 -13.27 -20.23
CA GLN A 63 11.44 -11.97 -19.59
C GLN A 63 10.84 -10.85 -20.44
N ASP A 64 11.15 -10.82 -21.73
CA ASP A 64 10.69 -9.77 -22.63
C ASP A 64 9.18 -9.86 -22.87
N HIS A 65 8.66 -11.09 -22.95
CA HIS A 65 7.21 -11.31 -23.02
C HIS A 65 6.49 -10.78 -21.77
N LEU A 66 7.00 -11.08 -20.57
CA LEU A 66 6.37 -10.64 -19.33
C LEU A 66 6.45 -9.13 -19.12
N VAL A 67 7.56 -8.49 -19.50
CA VAL A 67 7.67 -7.02 -19.50
C VAL A 67 6.59 -6.42 -20.40
N ASP A 68 6.39 -6.95 -21.60
CA ASP A 68 5.35 -6.50 -22.53
C ASP A 68 3.92 -6.82 -22.04
N VAL A 69 3.71 -7.92 -21.31
CA VAL A 69 2.41 -8.24 -20.67
C VAL A 69 2.08 -7.19 -19.61
N ILE A 70 3.04 -6.86 -18.75
CA ILE A 70 2.85 -5.86 -17.69
C ILE A 70 2.63 -4.48 -18.30
N ASP A 71 3.44 -4.08 -19.27
CA ASP A 71 3.30 -2.80 -19.99
C ASP A 71 1.90 -2.66 -20.63
N ARG A 72 1.42 -3.72 -21.31
CA ARG A 72 0.07 -3.73 -21.89
C ARG A 72 -1.03 -3.67 -20.82
N SER A 73 -0.82 -4.30 -19.66
CA SER A 73 -1.80 -4.26 -18.56
C SER A 73 -2.02 -2.85 -18.02
N MET A 74 -1.02 -1.96 -18.15
CA MET A 74 -1.07 -0.59 -17.68
C MET A 74 -1.72 0.38 -18.69
N THR A 75 -2.03 -0.09 -19.91
CA THR A 75 -2.76 0.68 -20.92
C THR A 75 -4.25 0.77 -20.58
N LYS A 76 -4.97 1.78 -21.14
CA LYS A 76 -6.36 2.14 -20.76
C LYS A 76 -7.44 1.07 -21.07
N ASP A 77 -7.08 -0.09 -21.62
CA ASP A 77 -8.00 -1.18 -21.94
C ASP A 77 -8.32 -2.01 -20.68
N HIS A 78 -9.30 -1.54 -19.89
CA HIS A 78 -9.66 -2.13 -18.59
C HIS A 78 -10.11 -3.59 -18.72
N ASP A 79 -10.71 -3.98 -19.84
CA ASP A 79 -11.27 -5.31 -20.06
C ASP A 79 -10.18 -6.40 -20.15
N LYS A 80 -8.93 -6.02 -20.43
CA LYS A 80 -7.80 -6.96 -20.51
C LYS A 80 -6.85 -6.89 -19.32
N HIS A 81 -6.97 -5.87 -18.47
CA HIS A 81 -6.06 -5.65 -17.36
C HIS A 81 -5.95 -6.89 -16.47
N GLU A 82 -7.07 -7.38 -15.91
CA GLU A 82 -7.07 -8.51 -14.98
C GLU A 82 -6.45 -9.78 -15.61
N SER A 83 -6.80 -10.07 -16.87
CA SER A 83 -6.26 -11.25 -17.56
C SER A 83 -4.74 -11.18 -17.79
N LEU A 84 -4.19 -9.99 -18.05
CA LEU A 84 -2.76 -9.78 -18.25
C LEU A 84 -2.00 -9.84 -16.92
N VAL A 85 -2.58 -9.28 -15.85
CA VAL A 85 -2.02 -9.40 -14.50
C VAL A 85 -1.99 -10.87 -14.06
N GLU A 86 -3.08 -11.60 -14.29
CA GLU A 86 -3.19 -13.03 -13.98
C GLU A 86 -2.17 -13.86 -14.78
N GLU A 87 -2.00 -13.60 -16.08
CA GLU A 87 -1.00 -14.27 -16.92
C GLU A 87 0.40 -14.13 -16.34
N ALA A 88 0.82 -12.90 -16.02
CA ALA A 88 2.15 -12.67 -15.46
C ALA A 88 2.31 -13.28 -14.06
N LEU A 89 1.25 -13.23 -13.23
CA LEU A 89 1.26 -13.82 -11.90
C LEU A 89 1.40 -15.35 -11.96
N ILE A 90 0.65 -16.03 -12.82
CA ILE A 90 0.73 -17.50 -12.99
C ILE A 90 2.17 -17.93 -13.29
N VAL A 91 2.84 -17.26 -14.23
CA VAL A 91 4.24 -17.58 -14.58
C VAL A 91 5.17 -17.39 -13.38
N ILE A 92 5.01 -16.30 -12.63
CA ILE A 92 5.80 -16.03 -11.43
C ILE A 92 5.55 -17.09 -10.34
N LEU A 93 4.30 -17.49 -10.13
CA LEU A 93 3.93 -18.52 -9.17
C LEU A 93 4.52 -19.89 -9.57
N ASP A 94 4.42 -20.28 -10.84
CA ASP A 94 4.95 -21.56 -11.33
C ASP A 94 6.46 -21.72 -11.08
N VAL A 95 7.21 -20.62 -11.20
CA VAL A 95 8.65 -20.61 -11.00
C VAL A 95 9.02 -20.43 -9.52
N GLY A 96 8.22 -19.68 -8.76
CA GLY A 96 8.61 -19.12 -7.48
C GLY A 96 7.93 -19.67 -6.25
N ARG A 97 6.83 -20.41 -6.38
CA ARG A 97 5.95 -20.78 -5.24
C ARG A 97 6.69 -21.42 -4.08
N THR A 98 7.70 -22.24 -4.36
CA THR A 98 8.52 -22.90 -3.34
C THR A 98 9.44 -21.95 -2.57
N LEU A 99 9.85 -20.83 -3.19
CA LEU A 99 10.69 -19.79 -2.58
C LEU A 99 9.89 -18.86 -1.67
N PHE A 100 8.59 -18.72 -1.93
CA PHE A 100 7.68 -17.87 -1.16
C PHE A 100 7.32 -18.51 0.19
N GLY A 101 7.26 -19.84 0.24
CA GLY A 101 6.84 -20.65 1.38
C GLY A 101 7.85 -20.81 2.53
N GLY A 102 8.87 -19.96 2.66
CA GLY A 102 9.82 -20.01 3.79
C GLY A 102 9.11 -19.93 5.15
N PRO A 103 9.77 -20.27 6.28
CA PRO A 103 9.15 -20.24 7.59
C PRO A 103 8.46 -18.89 7.82
N LYS A 104 7.24 -18.92 8.36
CA LYS A 104 6.57 -17.70 8.84
C LYS A 104 7.55 -17.06 9.81
N SER A 105 8.06 -15.88 9.50
CA SER A 105 8.76 -15.11 10.52
C SER A 105 7.74 -14.97 11.64
N ALA A 106 8.06 -15.51 12.82
CA ALA A 106 7.29 -15.27 14.02
C ALA A 106 7.54 -13.82 14.39
N ALA A 107 7.00 -12.89 13.59
CA ALA A 107 6.86 -11.51 13.99
C ALA A 107 6.07 -11.59 15.29
N GLN A 108 6.72 -11.22 16.39
CA GLN A 108 6.04 -11.06 17.65
C GLN A 108 4.93 -10.06 17.38
N ASP A 109 3.69 -10.54 17.44
CA ASP A 109 2.49 -9.75 17.26
C ASP A 109 2.34 -8.88 18.52
N ASP A 110 3.15 -7.83 18.60
CA ASP A 110 3.10 -6.82 19.66
C ASP A 110 1.99 -5.79 19.39
N GLY A 111 1.26 -5.94 18.28
CA GLY A 111 0.24 -5.02 17.83
C GLY A 111 0.81 -3.69 17.35
N SER A 112 2.12 -3.55 17.17
CA SER A 112 2.75 -2.33 16.69
C SER A 112 2.30 -1.97 15.27
N LEU A 113 2.25 -0.68 14.97
CA LEU A 113 2.01 -0.18 13.62
C LEU A 113 3.19 -0.44 12.68
N HIS A 114 4.41 -0.53 13.23
CA HIS A 114 5.65 -0.60 12.44
C HIS A 114 5.68 -1.78 11.46
N PRO A 115 5.41 -3.04 11.85
CA PRO A 115 5.50 -4.18 10.93
C PRO A 115 4.49 -4.13 9.77
N LEU A 116 3.39 -3.38 9.91
CA LEU A 116 2.41 -3.19 8.84
C LEU A 116 2.79 -2.09 7.86
N LEU A 117 3.52 -1.07 8.32
CA LEU A 117 4.01 0.00 7.44
C LEU A 117 5.32 -0.36 6.74
N PHE A 118 6.17 -1.13 7.41
CA PHE A 118 7.47 -1.59 6.92
C PHE A 118 7.56 -3.12 6.93
N PRO A 119 6.70 -3.79 6.15
CA PRO A 119 6.72 -5.24 6.05
C PRO A 119 8.02 -5.69 5.40
N GLU A 120 8.53 -6.85 5.82
CA GLU A 120 9.66 -7.47 5.15
C GLU A 120 9.26 -7.87 3.71
N ILE A 121 9.96 -7.31 2.73
CA ILE A 121 9.74 -7.59 1.31
C ILE A 121 10.80 -8.59 0.84
N LEU A 122 10.34 -9.70 0.27
CA LEU A 122 11.20 -10.64 -0.43
C LEU A 122 11.43 -10.13 -1.86
N TYR A 123 12.63 -9.59 -2.11
CA TYR A 123 13.05 -9.15 -3.44
C TYR A 123 13.60 -10.31 -4.26
N LEU A 124 13.06 -10.47 -5.47
CA LEU A 124 13.42 -11.53 -6.39
C LEU A 124 13.63 -10.96 -7.79
N ARG A 125 14.55 -11.56 -8.52
CA ARG A 125 14.76 -11.34 -9.95
C ARG A 125 14.31 -12.55 -10.73
N LEU A 126 13.53 -12.32 -11.79
CA LEU A 126 13.26 -13.35 -12.79
C LEU A 126 14.42 -13.47 -13.76
N ASP A 127 15.02 -14.66 -13.81
CA ASP A 127 16.05 -15.06 -14.77
C ASP A 127 15.52 -16.17 -15.68
N ALA A 128 15.42 -15.87 -16.97
CA ALA A 128 15.02 -16.84 -17.99
C ALA A 128 15.93 -16.79 -19.23
N PRO A 129 17.22 -17.18 -19.11
CA PRO A 129 18.19 -17.14 -20.22
C PRO A 129 17.94 -18.19 -21.32
N GLY A 130 16.82 -18.92 -21.29
CA GLY A 130 16.47 -20.00 -22.21
C GLY A 130 15.09 -20.57 -21.92
N GLN A 131 14.90 -21.88 -22.08
CA GLN A 131 13.59 -22.54 -21.84
C GLN A 131 13.24 -22.76 -20.36
N THR A 132 14.19 -22.50 -19.45
CA THR A 132 13.98 -22.65 -18.01
C THR A 132 14.02 -21.28 -17.34
N ALA A 133 12.97 -20.99 -16.59
CA ALA A 133 12.86 -19.79 -15.78
C ALA A 133 13.19 -20.11 -14.33
N SER A 134 13.81 -19.16 -13.64
CA SER A 134 14.14 -19.26 -12.22
C SER A 134 13.99 -17.90 -11.54
N LEU A 135 13.65 -17.91 -10.25
CA LEU A 135 13.72 -16.73 -9.41
C LEU A 135 14.96 -16.79 -8.53
N LYS A 136 15.69 -15.68 -8.46
CA LYS A 136 16.83 -15.52 -7.54
C LYS A 136 16.55 -14.40 -6.56
N ARG A 137 16.96 -14.58 -5.31
CA ARG A 137 16.95 -13.50 -4.32
C ARG A 137 17.97 -12.45 -4.71
N ILE A 138 17.57 -11.20 -4.58
CA ILE A 138 18.38 -10.02 -4.83
C ILE A 138 18.25 -9.07 -3.65
N ASP A 139 19.19 -8.14 -3.52
CA ASP A 139 19.04 -7.02 -2.61
C ASP A 139 18.03 -6.00 -3.18
N ALA A 140 17.36 -5.25 -2.30
CA ALA A 140 16.38 -4.23 -2.72
C ALA A 140 16.98 -3.21 -3.71
N SER A 141 18.27 -2.87 -3.55
CA SER A 141 19.01 -1.95 -4.43
C SER A 141 19.30 -2.50 -5.82
N GLU A 142 19.17 -3.80 -6.03
CA GLU A 142 19.29 -4.44 -7.34
C GLU A 142 17.94 -4.59 -8.04
N GLY A 143 16.85 -4.20 -7.37
CA GLY A 143 15.50 -4.23 -7.92
C GLY A 143 15.32 -3.28 -9.10
N TYR A 144 14.30 -3.54 -9.91
CA TYR A 144 13.98 -2.72 -11.08
C TYR A 144 13.65 -1.28 -10.67
N SER A 145 12.95 -1.10 -9.56
CA SER A 145 12.60 0.22 -9.07
C SER A 145 13.45 0.65 -7.88
N ASP A 146 14.05 1.83 -8.00
CA ASP A 146 14.77 2.45 -6.90
C ASP A 146 13.77 3.08 -5.92
N GLU A 147 13.51 2.38 -4.81
CA GLU A 147 12.66 2.87 -3.71
C GLU A 147 13.35 3.99 -2.91
N SER A 148 14.63 4.29 -3.15
CA SER A 148 15.43 5.21 -2.32
C SER A 148 15.28 6.69 -2.70
N ALA A 149 14.51 7.03 -3.74
CA ALA A 149 14.21 8.41 -4.10
C ALA A 149 13.18 9.02 -3.13
N VAL A 150 13.59 9.24 -1.87
CA VAL A 150 12.87 10.07 -0.91
C VAL A 150 13.20 11.52 -1.26
N ASP A 151 12.24 12.20 -1.88
CA ASP A 151 12.36 13.61 -2.23
C ASP A 151 11.87 14.45 -1.04
N ASP A 152 12.83 15.07 -0.34
CA ASP A 152 12.74 15.67 1.01
C ASP A 152 11.83 16.92 1.06
N ASP A 153 11.51 17.54 -0.09
CA ASP A 153 10.81 18.84 -0.16
C ASP A 153 9.32 18.80 0.23
N PHE A 154 8.68 17.63 0.34
CA PHE A 154 7.22 17.55 0.57
C PHE A 154 6.79 18.00 1.97
N ASP A 155 7.60 17.71 2.98
CA ASP A 155 7.26 18.03 4.37
C ASP A 155 7.45 19.53 4.66
N GLU A 156 8.24 20.24 3.85
CA GLU A 156 8.36 21.71 3.91
C GLU A 156 7.14 22.41 3.29
N GLU A 157 6.47 21.80 2.31
CA GLU A 157 5.22 22.32 1.72
C GLU A 157 4.03 22.21 2.67
N LEU A 158 4.05 21.21 3.55
CA LEU A 158 3.05 21.06 4.60
C LEU A 158 3.41 22.04 5.72
N GLU A 159 2.66 23.13 5.88
CA GLU A 159 2.80 24.05 7.02
C GLU A 159 2.37 23.35 8.34
N LEU A 160 3.15 22.35 8.77
CA LEU A 160 2.82 21.46 9.88
C LEU A 160 2.78 22.24 11.19
N ARG A 161 1.73 22.00 11.97
CA ARG A 161 1.56 22.52 13.33
C ARG A 161 2.62 21.90 14.25
N GLN A 162 3.54 22.70 14.75
CA GLN A 162 4.64 22.20 15.60
C GLN A 162 4.20 21.80 17.01
N ASP A 163 3.04 22.25 17.46
CA ASP A 163 2.52 21.98 18.79
C ASP A 163 1.75 20.65 18.90
N LEU A 164 1.47 20.01 17.76
CA LEU A 164 0.85 18.69 17.75
C LEU A 164 1.87 17.59 18.07
N PRO A 165 1.46 16.56 18.85
CA PRO A 165 2.27 15.39 19.11
C PRO A 165 2.76 14.70 17.83
N ARG A 166 3.96 14.14 17.92
CA ARG A 166 4.58 13.32 16.88
C ARG A 166 4.81 11.93 17.45
N PHE A 167 4.37 10.93 16.72
CA PHE A 167 4.47 9.53 17.10
C PHE A 167 5.31 8.79 16.05
N THR A 168 6.16 7.90 16.52
CA THR A 168 6.79 6.88 15.67
C THR A 168 5.85 5.67 15.55
N PRO A 169 5.95 4.88 14.46
CA PRO A 169 5.15 3.67 14.30
C PRO A 169 5.29 2.67 15.46
N ASP A 170 6.45 2.62 16.11
CA ASP A 170 6.71 1.75 17.27
C ASP A 170 5.92 2.16 18.52
N GLU A 171 5.50 3.42 18.62
CA GLU A 171 4.75 3.96 19.77
C GLU A 171 3.23 3.79 19.62
N ILE A 172 2.78 3.22 18.51
CA ILE A 172 1.37 3.12 18.15
C ILE A 172 0.96 1.65 18.16
N THR A 173 -0.02 1.31 19.00
CA THR A 173 -0.59 -0.03 19.06
C THR A 173 -1.93 -0.07 18.33
N ILE A 174 -2.12 -1.04 17.46
CA ILE A 174 -3.36 -1.25 16.71
C ILE A 174 -4.40 -1.90 17.62
N THR A 175 -5.58 -1.29 17.68
CA THR A 175 -6.75 -1.80 18.41
C THR A 175 -7.72 -2.50 17.47
N ASP A 176 -7.96 -1.93 16.28
CA ASP A 176 -8.81 -2.52 15.25
C ASP A 176 -8.34 -2.10 13.86
N LEU A 177 -8.35 -3.01 12.88
CA LEU A 177 -7.83 -2.79 11.53
C LEU A 177 -8.99 -2.70 10.54
N PHE A 178 -9.23 -1.50 10.01
CA PHE A 178 -10.33 -1.26 9.06
C PHE A 178 -9.92 -1.54 7.61
N CYS A 179 -8.74 -1.07 7.21
CA CYS A 179 -8.21 -1.25 5.86
C CYS A 179 -6.69 -1.42 5.91
N HIS A 180 -6.16 -2.35 5.12
CA HIS A 180 -4.73 -2.58 4.98
C HIS A 180 -4.39 -2.84 3.50
N GLY A 181 -3.63 -1.94 2.91
CA GLY A 181 -2.99 -2.11 1.61
C GLY A 181 -1.54 -2.57 1.77
N ALA A 182 -0.75 -2.47 0.69
CA ALA A 182 0.64 -2.94 0.68
C ALA A 182 1.54 -2.29 1.75
N ASN A 183 1.42 -0.98 1.91
CA ASN A 183 2.24 -0.20 2.83
C ASN A 183 1.41 0.91 3.46
N SER A 184 0.08 0.83 3.36
CA SER A 184 -0.82 1.84 3.91
C SER A 184 -1.96 1.19 4.65
N LEU A 185 -2.47 1.88 5.67
CA LEU A 185 -3.55 1.36 6.48
C LEU A 185 -4.47 2.46 7.01
N SER A 186 -5.65 2.03 7.42
CA SER A 186 -6.57 2.79 8.26
C SER A 186 -7.00 1.90 9.42
N ALA A 187 -6.81 2.38 10.64
CA ALA A 187 -6.99 1.59 11.84
C ALA A 187 -7.43 2.45 13.01
N LEU A 188 -8.07 1.81 13.98
CA LEU A 188 -8.20 2.31 15.33
C LEU A 188 -6.91 1.97 16.08
N VAL A 189 -6.30 2.97 16.71
CA VAL A 189 -5.02 2.80 17.40
C VAL A 189 -5.05 3.42 18.78
N HIS A 190 -4.16 2.93 19.64
CA HIS A 190 -3.85 3.50 20.93
C HIS A 190 -2.46 4.12 20.89
N ALA A 191 -2.37 5.42 21.16
CA ALA A 191 -1.10 6.13 21.28
C ALA A 191 -1.26 7.31 22.24
N GLY A 192 -0.23 7.63 23.03
CA GLY A 192 -0.30 8.72 24.01
C GLY A 192 -1.41 8.57 25.06
N GLY A 193 -1.79 7.34 25.40
CA GLY A 193 -2.83 7.05 26.41
C GLY A 193 -4.27 7.24 25.93
N ARG A 194 -4.48 7.44 24.62
CA ARG A 194 -5.81 7.67 24.02
C ARG A 194 -6.01 6.83 22.78
N GLU A 195 -7.27 6.49 22.53
CA GLU A 195 -7.71 5.82 21.32
C GLU A 195 -8.00 6.85 20.21
N MET A 196 -7.53 6.58 19.00
CA MET A 196 -7.57 7.51 17.87
C MET A 196 -7.74 6.77 16.55
N PHE A 197 -8.28 7.46 15.55
CA PHE A 197 -8.24 6.97 14.18
C PHE A 197 -6.87 7.29 13.57
N CYS A 198 -6.20 6.27 13.05
CA CYS A 198 -4.92 6.38 12.36
C CYS A 198 -5.08 6.13 10.88
N ARG A 199 -4.38 6.96 10.08
CA ARG A 199 -4.10 6.66 8.68
C ARG A 199 -2.62 6.88 8.42
N ALA A 200 -1.96 5.88 7.89
CA ALA A 200 -0.51 5.90 7.67
C ALA A 200 -0.12 5.15 6.39
N CYS A 201 1.02 5.55 5.83
CA CYS A 201 1.64 4.99 4.64
C CYS A 201 3.18 4.96 4.82
N GLY A 202 3.79 3.78 4.72
CA GLY A 202 5.22 3.56 4.95
C GLY A 202 6.14 4.27 3.95
N VAL A 203 5.64 4.62 2.77
CA VAL A 203 6.37 5.41 1.76
C VAL A 203 6.09 6.92 1.85
N GLY A 204 5.47 7.36 2.95
CA GLY A 204 5.06 8.74 3.15
C GLY A 204 3.74 9.09 2.46
N LEU A 205 3.28 10.32 2.70
CA LEU A 205 1.97 10.77 2.23
C LEU A 205 1.98 11.26 0.77
N ARG A 206 3.08 11.83 0.26
CA ARG A 206 3.16 12.59 -1.02
C ARG A 206 2.42 11.96 -2.21
N ASN A 207 2.65 10.67 -2.48
CA ASN A 207 2.07 9.97 -3.65
C ASN A 207 0.81 9.17 -3.31
N SER A 208 0.40 9.15 -2.05
CA SER A 208 -0.81 8.44 -1.66
C SER A 208 -2.03 9.31 -2.01
N ARG A 209 -3.13 8.71 -2.51
CA ARG A 209 -4.45 9.39 -2.51
C ARG A 209 -4.86 9.87 -1.10
N GLN A 210 -4.16 9.36 -0.09
CA GLN A 210 -4.40 9.51 1.33
C GLN A 210 -3.80 10.84 1.86
N SER A 211 -2.85 11.48 1.16
CA SER A 211 -2.30 12.82 1.51
C SER A 211 -3.30 13.95 1.39
N ARG A 212 -4.28 13.84 0.48
CA ARG A 212 -5.21 14.96 0.19
C ARG A 212 -6.00 15.43 1.40
N GLY A 213 -6.15 14.59 2.42
CA GLY A 213 -6.87 14.94 3.65
C GLY A 213 -6.05 15.78 4.63
N LEU A 214 -4.72 15.59 4.69
CA LEU A 214 -3.90 16.20 5.74
C LEU A 214 -3.82 17.73 5.65
N PRO A 215 -3.51 18.34 4.49
CA PRO A 215 -3.51 19.80 4.36
C PRO A 215 -4.85 20.42 4.79
N ARG A 216 -5.97 19.82 4.36
CA ARG A 216 -7.30 20.33 4.71
C ARG A 216 -7.60 20.27 6.21
N MET A 217 -7.15 19.22 6.90
CA MET A 217 -7.33 19.14 8.35
C MET A 217 -6.47 20.18 9.07
N ILE A 218 -5.30 20.51 8.55
CA ILE A 218 -4.46 21.59 9.07
C ILE A 218 -5.15 22.94 8.83
N ASP A 219 -5.69 23.18 7.63
CA ASP A 219 -6.44 24.41 7.31
C ASP A 219 -7.64 24.60 8.26
N ILE A 220 -8.41 23.53 8.47
CA ILE A 220 -9.55 23.53 9.40
C ILE A 220 -9.09 23.81 10.84
N LEU A 221 -8.02 23.16 11.30
CA LEU A 221 -7.48 23.36 12.65
C LEU A 221 -6.96 24.80 12.84
N ASN A 222 -6.41 25.41 11.79
CA ASN A 222 -5.94 26.79 11.79
C ASN A 222 -7.10 27.79 11.78
N ALA A 223 -8.14 27.52 10.99
CA ALA A 223 -9.34 28.35 10.93
C ALA A 223 -10.23 28.24 12.19
N PHE A 224 -10.25 27.05 12.82
CA PHE A 224 -11.07 26.73 13.98
C PHE A 224 -10.22 26.13 15.12
N PRO A 225 -9.46 26.96 15.87
CA PRO A 225 -8.64 26.47 16.98
C PRO A 225 -9.46 25.88 18.14
N ASP A 226 -10.72 26.33 18.30
CA ASP A 226 -11.66 25.76 19.26
C ASP A 226 -12.49 24.64 18.58
N PRO A 227 -12.34 23.38 19.02
CA PRO A 227 -13.01 22.23 18.40
C PRO A 227 -14.53 22.26 18.57
N HIS A 228 -15.08 23.08 19.45
CA HIS A 228 -16.53 23.23 19.62
C HIS A 228 -17.18 24.13 18.57
N ILE A 229 -16.38 24.87 17.79
CA ILE A 229 -16.87 25.75 16.74
C ILE A 229 -17.29 24.95 15.51
N ILE A 230 -16.76 23.76 15.26
CA ILE A 230 -17.15 23.00 14.07
C ILE A 230 -17.15 21.50 14.36
N GLN A 231 -18.20 20.81 13.91
CA GLN A 231 -18.37 19.38 14.15
C GLN A 231 -17.59 18.55 13.13
N VAL A 232 -16.26 18.65 13.17
CA VAL A 232 -15.34 17.86 12.35
C VAL A 232 -14.34 17.15 13.25
N PRO A 233 -13.92 15.92 12.90
CA PRO A 233 -12.92 15.19 13.67
C PRO A 233 -11.59 15.95 13.70
N GLN A 234 -11.09 16.22 14.90
CA GLN A 234 -9.88 17.01 15.07
C GLN A 234 -8.62 16.21 14.74
N LEU A 235 -7.63 16.88 14.14
CA LEU A 235 -6.28 16.35 13.98
C LEU A 235 -5.58 16.38 15.34
N LEU A 236 -4.95 15.26 15.71
CA LEU A 236 -4.40 15.06 17.05
C LEU A 236 -2.90 14.84 17.08
N GLY A 237 -2.29 14.58 15.93
CA GLY A 237 -0.88 14.31 15.83
C GLY A 237 -0.48 13.75 14.48
N TYR A 238 0.82 13.68 14.30
CA TYR A 238 1.46 13.15 13.10
C TYR A 238 2.18 11.86 13.39
N ILE A 239 2.29 11.02 12.37
CA ILE A 239 3.11 9.81 12.40
C ILE A 239 4.31 10.09 11.54
N HIS A 240 5.51 9.94 12.09
CA HIS A 240 6.74 10.22 11.37
C HIS A 240 7.69 9.03 11.41
N HIS A 241 8.52 8.93 10.37
CA HIS A 241 9.61 7.99 10.35
C HIS A 241 10.64 8.38 11.40
N LYS A 242 11.18 7.39 12.11
CA LYS A 242 12.12 7.61 13.22
C LYS A 242 13.42 8.28 12.78
N ASP A 243 13.98 7.82 11.67
CA ASP A 243 15.29 8.29 11.19
C ASP A 243 15.21 9.50 10.25
N THR A 244 14.28 9.52 9.30
CA THR A 244 14.15 10.58 8.29
C THR A 244 13.25 11.73 8.73
N ASN A 245 12.51 11.59 9.83
CA ASN A 245 11.43 12.51 10.24
C ASN A 245 10.31 12.70 9.22
N GLN A 246 10.30 11.92 8.14
CA GLN A 246 9.29 12.03 7.09
C GLN A 246 7.90 11.77 7.64
N ILE A 247 6.90 12.56 7.25
CA ILE A 247 5.51 12.32 7.65
C ILE A 247 4.92 11.10 6.90
N LEU A 248 4.72 10.03 7.66
CA LEU A 248 4.11 8.78 7.21
C LEU A 248 2.58 8.83 7.26
N GLY A 249 2.02 9.66 8.14
CA GLY A 249 0.58 9.63 8.41
C GLY A 249 0.13 10.62 9.47
N PHE A 250 -1.10 10.42 9.92
CA PHE A 250 -1.72 11.25 10.95
C PHE A 250 -2.65 10.43 11.85
N VAL A 251 -2.90 10.98 13.03
CA VAL A 251 -3.93 10.51 13.96
C VAL A 251 -4.97 11.61 14.19
N ARG A 252 -6.24 11.23 14.22
CA ARG A 252 -7.38 12.15 14.43
C ARG A 252 -8.41 11.54 15.38
N GLU A 253 -9.36 12.35 15.81
CA GLU A 253 -10.45 11.90 16.67
C GLU A 253 -11.19 10.71 16.03
N TRP A 254 -11.35 9.67 16.85
CA TRP A 254 -12.15 8.51 16.50
C TRP A 254 -13.64 8.85 16.64
N ILE A 255 -14.40 8.56 15.59
CA ILE A 255 -15.85 8.71 15.59
C ILE A 255 -16.44 7.30 15.45
N PRO A 256 -17.05 6.74 16.51
CA PRO A 256 -17.63 5.41 16.43
C PRO A 256 -18.86 5.40 15.53
N GLY A 257 -18.97 4.37 14.70
CA GLY A 257 -20.12 4.14 13.82
C GLY A 257 -19.74 3.79 12.39
N HIS A 258 -20.76 3.67 11.54
CA HIS A 258 -20.60 3.37 10.12
C HIS A 258 -20.76 4.63 9.26
N GLY A 259 -20.27 4.56 8.03
CA GLY A 259 -20.58 5.55 7.01
C GLY A 259 -22.08 5.64 6.75
N LEU A 260 -22.51 6.73 6.13
CA LEU A 260 -23.91 6.92 5.74
C LEU A 260 -24.38 5.82 4.77
N ASP A 261 -23.47 5.32 3.94
CA ASP A 261 -23.75 4.27 2.94
C ASP A 261 -24.14 2.93 3.58
N ASP A 262 -23.67 2.66 4.80
CA ASP A 262 -23.89 1.40 5.52
C ASP A 262 -24.88 1.54 6.70
N SER A 263 -25.55 2.70 6.82
CA SER A 263 -26.40 3.00 7.97
C SER A 263 -27.89 2.89 7.65
N ASP A 264 -28.64 2.12 8.45
CA ASP A 264 -30.10 2.19 8.45
C ASP A 264 -30.58 3.58 8.90
N ILE A 265 -31.09 4.35 7.95
CA ILE A 265 -31.53 5.73 8.16
C ILE A 265 -32.92 5.72 8.80
N THR A 266 -32.95 5.79 10.12
CA THR A 266 -34.17 6.14 10.86
C THR A 266 -34.54 7.62 10.62
N PRO A 267 -35.82 7.99 10.61
CA PRO A 267 -36.26 9.38 10.44
C PRO A 267 -35.58 10.38 11.39
N GLU A 268 -35.33 9.99 12.64
CA GLU A 268 -34.68 10.83 13.66
C GLU A 268 -33.20 11.10 13.33
N LYS A 269 -32.47 10.08 12.88
CA LYS A 269 -31.08 10.22 12.41
C LYS A 269 -31.02 11.09 11.15
N GLY A 270 -31.94 10.86 10.21
CA GLY A 270 -32.05 11.66 8.99
C GLY A 270 -32.27 13.14 9.30
N GLN A 271 -33.20 13.47 10.21
CA GLN A 271 -33.45 14.85 10.62
C GLN A 271 -32.22 15.49 11.29
N LYS A 272 -31.49 14.74 12.13
CA LYS A 272 -30.26 15.22 12.76
C LYS A 272 -29.19 15.55 11.71
N TRP A 273 -28.97 14.68 10.74
CA TRP A 273 -27.97 14.90 9.68
C TRP A 273 -28.33 16.05 8.75
N ILE A 274 -29.62 16.21 8.42
CA ILE A 274 -30.12 17.35 7.63
C ILE A 274 -29.83 18.69 8.30
N MET A 275 -29.73 18.75 9.64
CA MET A 275 -29.33 19.97 10.33
C MET A 275 -27.81 20.11 10.44
N GLN A 276 -27.11 19.04 10.85
CA GLN A 276 -25.67 19.10 11.13
C GLN A 276 -24.80 19.32 9.89
N ILE A 277 -25.13 18.69 8.75
CA ILE A 277 -24.31 18.75 7.55
C ILE A 277 -24.33 20.17 6.95
N PRO A 278 -25.49 20.80 6.68
CA PRO A 278 -25.52 22.16 6.16
C PRO A 278 -24.89 23.18 7.11
N GLU A 279 -25.10 23.04 8.42
CA GLU A 279 -24.48 23.93 9.42
C GLU A 279 -22.95 23.82 9.38
N THR A 280 -22.42 22.60 9.26
CA THR A 280 -20.97 22.39 9.14
C THR A 280 -20.43 22.97 7.84
N ILE A 281 -21.15 22.79 6.73
CA ILE A 281 -20.78 23.34 5.42
C ILE A 281 -20.80 24.88 5.45
N GLU A 282 -21.82 25.49 6.04
CA GLU A 282 -21.92 26.94 6.18
C GLU A 282 -20.76 27.51 7.01
N ARG A 283 -20.33 26.80 8.06
CA ARG A 283 -19.15 27.21 8.85
C ARG A 283 -17.84 27.07 8.08
N LEU A 284 -17.72 26.09 7.18
CA LEU A 284 -16.53 25.89 6.35
C LEU A 284 -16.40 26.90 5.20
N HIS A 285 -17.53 27.48 4.76
CA HIS A 285 -17.60 28.50 3.72
C HIS A 285 -17.12 29.88 4.20
#